data_AF-A0A8S1N3M4-F1
#
_entry.id   AF-A0A8S1N3M4-F1
#
_cell.length_a   1.000
_cell.length_b   1.000
_cell.length_c   1.000
_cell.angle_alpha   90.00
_cell.angle_beta   90.00
_cell.angle_gamma   90.00
#
_symmetry.space_group_name_H-M   'P 1'
#
loop_
_entity.id
_entity.type
_entity.pdbx_description
1 polymer ?
#
loop_
_entity_poly.entity_id
_entity_poly.type
_entity_poly.pdbx_seq_one_letter_code
_entity_poly.pdbx_strand_id
1 'polypeptide(L)'
;MSFIALFKNCLEYFKVKFQKNYIPAQTPKIFDQKKVLVLDLDETLVHCEFKENENFQNEVLLEVIHQGQQYKVYLKTRPYLNQFLFEASKDYEIFIFTAGYEAYCQEVLNFIDKKKLISDYYARGSCQFIDGICYKDLLLLDRPLEDIIFIDNNPNAFIKYKNNGLLIPSFLDSDDDDCLLRLIPFLKYMAKKKDVRPVEQHLKNYEDSNGTVVFSETQKSIQLNQEEPDEDTLSEGKVVKKEQDITDLDIKHKKTQTQLETIGKIKSKLRSVTLFQSAQIK
;
A
#
# COMPACT_ATOMS: atom_id res chain seq x y z
N MET A 1 -38.95 -25.18 18.45
CA MET A 1 -37.51 -25.03 18.18
C MET A 1 -36.88 -24.24 19.32
N SER A 2 -35.81 -24.75 19.95
CA SER A 2 -35.13 -24.06 21.05
C SER A 2 -34.51 -22.74 20.55
N PHE A 3 -34.53 -21.68 21.37
CA PHE A 3 -33.82 -20.42 21.11
C PHE A 3 -32.35 -20.65 20.74
N ILE A 4 -31.73 -21.69 21.30
CA ILE A 4 -30.34 -22.10 21.00
C ILE A 4 -30.20 -22.62 19.56
N ALA A 5 -31.20 -23.33 19.04
CA ALA A 5 -31.20 -23.82 17.67
C ALA A 5 -31.44 -22.69 16.66
N LEU A 6 -32.30 -21.72 17.02
CA LEU A 6 -32.50 -20.52 16.22
C LEU A 6 -31.25 -19.64 16.18
N PHE A 7 -30.55 -19.51 17.32
CA PHE A 7 -29.30 -18.76 17.41
C PHE A 7 -28.15 -19.45 16.67
N LYS A 8 -28.01 -20.79 16.78
CA LYS A 8 -27.04 -21.57 16.00
C LYS A 8 -27.29 -21.46 14.49
N ASN A 9 -28.54 -21.63 14.05
CA ASN A 9 -28.90 -21.49 12.64
C ASN A 9 -28.72 -20.06 12.14
N CYS A 10 -28.98 -19.03 12.97
CA CYS A 10 -28.62 -17.66 12.62
C CYS A 10 -27.11 -17.51 12.50
N LEU A 11 -26.32 -18.04 13.45
CA LEU A 11 -24.86 -17.92 13.43
C LEU A 11 -24.24 -18.66 12.23
N GLU A 12 -24.78 -19.83 11.84
CA GLU A 12 -24.40 -20.54 10.62
C GLU A 12 -24.86 -19.80 9.37
N TYR A 13 -26.08 -19.27 9.34
CA TYR A 13 -26.57 -18.44 8.24
C TYR A 13 -25.73 -17.16 8.07
N PHE A 14 -25.30 -16.52 9.16
CA PHE A 14 -24.39 -15.38 9.14
C PHE A 14 -22.97 -15.79 8.73
N LYS A 15 -22.45 -16.94 9.18
CA LYS A 15 -21.16 -17.48 8.73
C LYS A 15 -21.14 -17.78 7.23
N VAL A 16 -22.21 -18.34 6.68
CA VAL A 16 -22.34 -18.67 5.25
C VAL A 16 -22.59 -17.42 4.41
N LYS A 17 -23.41 -16.47 4.89
CA LYS A 17 -23.74 -15.23 4.17
C LYS A 17 -22.62 -14.18 4.21
N PHE A 18 -21.77 -14.21 5.24
CA PHE A 18 -20.58 -13.38 5.40
C PHE A 18 -19.27 -14.15 5.22
N GLN A 19 -19.31 -15.33 4.58
CA GLN A 19 -18.13 -15.88 3.91
C GLN A 19 -17.78 -14.95 2.72
N LYS A 20 -17.26 -13.75 3.02
CA LYS A 20 -16.08 -13.31 2.27
C LYS A 20 -15.12 -14.47 2.39
N ASN A 21 -14.55 -14.92 1.28
CA ASN A 21 -13.57 -15.99 1.24
C ASN A 21 -12.37 -15.58 2.11
N TYR A 22 -12.50 -15.76 3.43
CA TYR A 22 -11.45 -15.69 4.42
C TYR A 22 -10.60 -16.91 4.10
N ILE A 23 -9.56 -16.69 3.30
CA ILE A 23 -8.43 -17.58 3.27
C ILE A 23 -7.56 -17.08 4.43
N PRO A 24 -7.54 -17.77 5.60
CA PRO A 24 -6.58 -17.46 6.65
C PRO A 24 -5.16 -17.55 6.08
N ALA A 25 -4.17 -17.01 6.79
CA ALA A 25 -2.75 -17.23 6.44
C ALA A 25 -2.53 -18.66 5.93
N GLN A 26 -2.10 -18.77 4.67
CA GLN A 26 -1.92 -20.07 4.02
C GLN A 26 -0.69 -20.77 4.60
N THR A 27 0.17 -20.00 5.27
CA THR A 27 1.36 -20.47 5.95
C THR A 27 1.07 -20.89 7.40
N PRO A 28 1.46 -22.12 7.80
CA PRO A 28 1.41 -22.54 9.19
C PRO A 28 2.17 -21.56 10.08
N LYS A 29 1.65 -21.28 11.29
CA LYS A 29 2.38 -20.50 12.29
C LYS A 29 3.73 -21.14 12.54
N ILE A 30 4.80 -20.50 12.06
CA ILE A 30 6.16 -20.94 12.38
C ILE A 30 6.34 -20.66 13.87
N PHE A 31 6.62 -21.68 14.67
CA PHE A 31 6.90 -21.54 16.12
C PHE A 31 8.27 -20.89 16.41
N ASP A 32 8.82 -20.16 15.43
CA ASP A 32 9.98 -19.32 15.61
C ASP A 32 9.50 -17.97 16.14
N GLN A 33 10.22 -17.38 17.10
CA GLN A 33 9.80 -16.21 17.89
C GLN A 33 9.81 -14.89 17.08
N LYS A 34 9.70 -14.97 15.75
CA LYS A 34 9.73 -13.82 14.85
C LYS A 34 8.52 -12.94 15.06
N LYS A 35 8.75 -11.64 14.97
CA LYS A 35 7.68 -10.64 14.84
C LYS A 35 7.08 -10.73 13.44
N VAL A 36 6.02 -9.99 13.18
CA VAL A 36 5.32 -9.99 11.90
C VAL A 36 5.46 -8.61 11.26
N LEU A 37 5.93 -8.58 10.02
CA LEU A 37 6.06 -7.36 9.24
C LEU A 37 5.12 -7.42 8.05
N VAL A 38 4.12 -6.54 8.05
CA VAL A 38 3.17 -6.39 6.96
C VAL A 38 3.56 -5.17 6.15
N LEU A 39 3.74 -5.34 4.85
CA LEU A 39 4.18 -4.29 3.93
C LEU A 39 3.14 -4.09 2.83
N ASP A 40 2.83 -2.84 2.51
CA ASP A 40 2.20 -2.54 1.22
C ASP A 40 3.19 -2.73 0.06
N LEU A 41 2.68 -2.75 -1.17
CA LEU A 41 3.46 -2.99 -2.37
C LEU A 41 3.75 -1.70 -3.15
N ASP A 42 2.71 -1.12 -3.72
CA ASP A 42 2.76 0.06 -4.58
C ASP A 42 3.12 1.31 -3.76
N GLU A 43 4.00 2.16 -4.28
CA GLU A 43 4.57 3.33 -3.60
C GLU A 43 5.26 3.04 -2.25
N THR A 44 5.40 1.77 -1.86
CA THR A 44 6.07 1.33 -0.63
C THR A 44 7.34 0.54 -0.95
N LEU A 45 7.24 -0.54 -1.74
CA LEU A 45 8.37 -1.39 -2.15
C LEU A 45 8.74 -1.20 -3.63
N VAL A 46 7.77 -0.86 -4.45
CA VAL A 46 7.92 -0.65 -5.89
C VAL A 46 7.12 0.56 -6.35
N HIS A 47 7.46 1.11 -7.50
CA HIS A 47 6.61 2.04 -8.22
C HIS A 47 6.39 1.50 -9.64
N CYS A 48 5.16 1.60 -10.13
CA CYS A 48 4.75 1.02 -11.40
C CYS A 48 4.00 2.02 -12.28
N GLU A 49 4.34 2.01 -13.57
CA GLU A 49 3.60 2.70 -14.63
C GLU A 49 2.90 1.67 -15.51
N PHE A 50 1.65 1.93 -15.89
CA PHE A 50 0.83 1.05 -16.74
C PHE A 50 0.80 1.51 -18.20
N LYS A 51 1.55 2.57 -18.49
CA LYS A 51 1.74 3.14 -19.82
C LYS A 51 3.22 3.37 -20.04
N GLU A 52 3.63 3.28 -21.29
CA GLU A 52 4.99 3.62 -21.67
C GLU A 52 5.25 5.10 -21.38
N ASN A 53 6.31 5.37 -20.61
CA ASN A 53 6.73 6.72 -20.24
C ASN A 53 8.26 6.78 -20.37
N GLU A 54 8.76 7.51 -21.36
CA GLU A 54 10.20 7.65 -21.62
C GLU A 54 10.96 8.31 -20.46
N ASN A 55 10.27 9.05 -19.58
CA ASN A 55 10.88 9.67 -18.41
C ASN A 55 10.93 8.73 -17.20
N PHE A 56 10.18 7.62 -17.24
CA PHE A 56 10.17 6.65 -16.15
C PHE A 56 11.28 5.63 -16.36
N GLN A 57 12.27 5.64 -15.48
CA GLN A 57 13.41 4.72 -15.53
C GLN A 57 13.04 3.37 -14.90
N ASN A 58 12.26 2.57 -15.61
CA ASN A 58 11.85 1.25 -15.14
C ASN A 58 13.02 0.25 -15.20
N GLU A 59 13.03 -0.70 -14.27
CA GLU A 59 13.98 -1.81 -14.25
C GLU A 59 13.52 -3.00 -15.10
N VAL A 60 12.21 -3.23 -15.15
CA VAL A 60 11.62 -4.37 -15.84
C VAL A 60 10.26 -4.02 -16.44
N LEU A 61 9.91 -4.72 -17.51
CA LEU A 61 8.56 -4.78 -18.05
C LEU A 61 7.96 -6.13 -17.69
N LEU A 62 6.89 -6.13 -16.90
CA LEU A 62 6.11 -7.31 -16.57
C LEU A 62 4.90 -7.42 -17.50
N GLU A 63 4.56 -8.64 -17.89
CA GLU A 63 3.36 -8.94 -18.66
C GLU A 63 2.33 -9.61 -17.73
N VAL A 64 1.27 -8.89 -17.40
CA VAL A 64 0.24 -9.36 -16.47
C VAL A 64 -1.00 -9.77 -17.26
N ILE A 65 -1.48 -10.99 -17.06
CA ILE A 65 -2.75 -11.45 -17.65
C ILE A 65 -3.84 -11.32 -16.59
N HIS A 66 -4.85 -10.49 -16.85
CA HIS A 66 -6.01 -10.35 -15.98
C HIS A 66 -7.29 -10.41 -16.81
N GLN A 67 -8.22 -11.29 -16.42
CA GLN A 67 -9.51 -11.49 -17.11
C GLN A 67 -9.36 -11.76 -18.62
N GLY A 68 -8.31 -12.48 -19.02
CA GLY A 68 -8.06 -12.82 -20.43
C GLY A 68 -7.42 -11.70 -21.26
N GLN A 69 -7.18 -10.54 -20.67
CA GLN A 69 -6.44 -9.44 -21.30
C GLN A 69 -5.02 -9.36 -20.75
N GLN A 70 -4.06 -9.10 -21.65
CA GLN A 70 -2.66 -8.87 -21.29
C GLN A 70 -2.41 -7.37 -21.07
N TYR A 71 -1.66 -7.06 -20.03
CA TYR A 71 -1.28 -5.73 -19.62
C TYR A 71 0.23 -5.63 -19.45
N LYS A 72 0.78 -4.46 -19.79
CA LYS A 72 2.19 -4.14 -19.61
C LYS A 72 2.35 -3.31 -18.35
N VAL A 73 3.25 -3.73 -17.47
CA VAL A 73 3.58 -3.02 -16.23
C VAL A 73 5.06 -2.71 -16.20
N TYR A 74 5.39 -1.43 -16.26
CA TYR A 74 6.75 -0.93 -16.15
C TYR A 74 7.02 -0.77 -14.66
N LEU A 75 8.00 -1.50 -14.11
CA LEU A 75 8.26 -1.54 -12.68
C LEU A 75 9.64 -1.02 -12.34
N LYS A 76 9.74 -0.22 -11.29
CA LYS A 76 10.98 0.19 -10.62
C LYS A 76 10.94 -0.26 -9.16
N THR A 77 12.01 -0.87 -8.66
CA THR A 77 12.09 -1.23 -7.24
C THR A 77 12.52 -0.03 -6.43
N ARG A 78 12.02 0.08 -5.21
CA ARG A 78 12.52 1.09 -4.28
C ARG A 78 13.97 0.76 -3.92
N PRO A 79 14.89 1.74 -3.92
CA PRO A 79 16.27 1.47 -3.55
C PRO A 79 16.38 0.73 -2.22
N TYR A 80 17.39 -0.14 -2.13
CA TYR A 80 17.66 -1.01 -0.98
C TYR A 80 16.64 -2.12 -0.70
N LEU A 81 15.63 -2.36 -1.55
CA LEU A 81 14.61 -3.39 -1.35
C LEU A 81 15.17 -4.78 -1.01
N ASN A 82 16.14 -5.27 -1.80
CA ASN A 82 16.76 -6.57 -1.58
C ASN A 82 17.47 -6.69 -0.23
N GLN A 83 18.17 -5.62 0.18
CA GLN A 83 18.85 -5.55 1.48
C GLN A 83 17.84 -5.50 2.62
N PHE A 84 16.78 -4.69 2.46
CA PHE A 84 15.71 -4.56 3.42
C PHE A 84 14.99 -5.89 3.68
N LEU A 85 14.52 -6.58 2.63
CA LEU A 85 13.84 -7.88 2.78
C LEU A 85 14.76 -8.91 3.43
N PHE A 86 16.03 -8.96 3.04
CA PHE A 86 17.01 -9.86 3.64
C PHE A 86 17.23 -9.58 5.12
N GLU A 87 17.47 -8.33 5.52
CA GLU A 87 17.66 -7.98 6.93
C GLU A 87 16.38 -8.20 7.76
N ALA A 88 15.21 -7.82 7.23
CA ALA A 88 13.93 -8.01 7.91
C ALA A 88 13.60 -9.50 8.11
N SER A 89 13.86 -10.36 7.12
CA SER A 89 13.55 -11.80 7.18
C SER A 89 14.25 -12.56 8.32
N LYS A 90 15.31 -11.98 8.90
CA LYS A 90 16.02 -12.56 10.05
C LYS A 90 15.17 -12.52 11.32
N ASP A 91 14.43 -11.43 11.51
CA ASP A 91 13.67 -11.13 12.73
C ASP A 91 12.15 -11.18 12.53
N TYR A 92 11.69 -11.18 11.27
CA TYR A 92 10.28 -11.05 10.90
C TYR A 92 9.80 -12.16 9.95
N GLU A 93 8.57 -12.59 10.17
CA GLU A 93 7.72 -13.20 9.15
C GLU A 93 7.13 -12.06 8.29
N ILE A 94 7.42 -12.06 6.99
CA ILE A 94 7.09 -10.94 6.10
C ILE A 94 5.81 -11.28 5.31
N PHE A 95 4.83 -10.39 5.37
CA PHE A 95 3.60 -10.46 4.59
C PHE A 95 3.47 -9.25 3.69
N ILE A 96 2.96 -9.46 2.48
CA ILE A 96 2.51 -8.37 1.61
C ILE A 96 1.01 -8.20 1.76
N PHE A 97 0.53 -6.97 1.94
CA PHE A 97 -0.89 -6.67 1.95
C PHE A 97 -1.16 -5.47 1.05
N THR A 98 -1.60 -5.72 -0.19
CA THR A 98 -1.79 -4.71 -1.24
C THR A 98 -3.26 -4.55 -1.64
N ALA A 99 -3.63 -3.34 -2.05
CA ALA A 99 -4.90 -3.07 -2.71
C ALA A 99 -4.92 -3.46 -4.21
N GLY A 100 -3.77 -3.84 -4.76
CA GLY A 100 -3.58 -4.29 -6.14
C GLY A 100 -4.15 -5.68 -6.41
N TYR A 101 -4.53 -5.93 -7.67
CA TYR A 101 -5.09 -7.22 -8.09
C TYR A 101 -4.08 -8.37 -7.94
N GLU A 102 -4.59 -9.57 -7.68
CA GLU A 102 -3.77 -10.77 -7.45
C GLU A 102 -2.82 -11.08 -8.61
N ALA A 103 -3.30 -11.05 -9.85
CA ALA A 103 -2.48 -11.31 -11.04
C ALA A 103 -1.27 -10.35 -11.14
N TYR A 104 -1.49 -9.07 -10.80
CA TYR A 104 -0.42 -8.08 -10.76
C TYR A 104 0.55 -8.36 -9.59
N CYS A 105 0.01 -8.55 -8.38
CA CYS A 105 0.80 -8.81 -7.18
C CYS A 105 1.73 -10.02 -7.38
N GLN A 106 1.21 -11.13 -7.92
CA GLN A 106 2.00 -12.33 -8.19
C GLN A 106 3.18 -12.06 -9.12
N GLU A 107 2.99 -11.33 -10.22
CA GLU A 107 4.07 -11.00 -11.15
C GLU A 107 5.14 -10.10 -10.50
N VAL A 108 4.72 -9.13 -9.68
CA VAL A 108 5.66 -8.29 -8.92
C VAL A 108 6.45 -9.13 -7.92
N LEU A 109 5.80 -9.97 -7.12
CA LEU A 109 6.46 -10.82 -6.13
C LEU A 109 7.41 -11.83 -6.78
N ASN A 110 7.03 -12.38 -7.93
CA ASN A 110 7.91 -13.22 -8.74
C ASN A 110 9.17 -12.48 -9.16
N PHE A 111 9.09 -11.17 -9.40
CA PHE A 111 10.24 -10.33 -9.71
C PHE A 111 11.07 -9.96 -8.47
N ILE A 112 10.46 -9.42 -7.41
CA ILE A 112 11.20 -8.83 -6.28
C ILE A 112 11.67 -9.86 -5.23
N ASP A 113 11.00 -11.00 -5.08
CA ASP A 113 11.31 -11.98 -4.04
C ASP A 113 11.92 -13.28 -4.58
N LYS A 114 13.07 -13.15 -5.25
CA LYS A 114 13.82 -14.29 -5.79
C LYS A 114 14.31 -15.27 -4.72
N LYS A 115 14.51 -14.78 -3.49
CA LYS A 115 15.02 -15.57 -2.35
C LYS A 115 13.90 -16.19 -1.50
N LYS A 116 12.63 -15.97 -1.84
CA LYS A 116 11.45 -16.51 -1.11
C LYS A 116 11.48 -16.11 0.36
N LEU A 117 11.75 -14.84 0.63
CA LEU A 117 11.78 -14.23 1.97
C LEU A 117 10.40 -13.78 2.44
N ILE A 118 9.48 -13.54 1.50
CA ILE A 118 8.08 -13.19 1.78
C ILE A 118 7.33 -14.49 2.07
N SER A 119 6.66 -14.53 3.22
CA SER A 119 5.98 -15.72 3.71
C SER A 119 4.63 -15.93 3.04
N ASP A 120 3.82 -14.87 2.93
CA ASP A 120 2.51 -14.93 2.26
C ASP A 120 2.10 -13.53 1.77
N TYR A 121 1.02 -13.44 0.99
CA TYR A 121 0.48 -12.18 0.52
C TYR A 121 -1.05 -12.14 0.51
N TYR A 122 -1.59 -10.94 0.68
CA TYR A 122 -3.00 -10.60 0.63
C TYR A 122 -3.21 -9.51 -0.40
N ALA A 123 -3.86 -9.87 -1.51
CA ALA A 123 -4.15 -8.93 -2.58
C ALA A 123 -5.52 -8.27 -2.42
N ARG A 124 -5.98 -7.55 -3.44
CA ARG A 124 -7.27 -6.84 -3.47
C ARG A 124 -8.48 -7.66 -2.99
N GLY A 125 -8.51 -8.95 -3.30
CA GLY A 125 -9.59 -9.85 -2.89
C GLY A 125 -9.73 -10.01 -1.37
N SER A 126 -8.67 -9.75 -0.62
CA SER A 126 -8.61 -9.80 0.85
C SER A 126 -8.96 -8.46 1.51
N CYS A 127 -9.06 -7.38 0.73
CA CYS A 127 -9.40 -6.05 1.23
C CYS A 127 -10.91 -5.88 1.40
N GLN A 128 -11.32 -4.96 2.27
CA GLN A 128 -12.69 -4.46 2.33
C GLN A 128 -12.73 -3.05 1.77
N PHE A 129 -13.56 -2.80 0.76
CA PHE A 129 -13.75 -1.46 0.20
C PHE A 129 -15.06 -0.88 0.71
N ILE A 130 -15.00 0.26 1.41
CA ILE A 130 -16.16 1.01 1.91
C ILE A 130 -15.94 2.46 1.48
N ASP A 131 -16.90 3.03 0.75
CA ASP A 131 -16.84 4.41 0.23
C ASP A 131 -15.52 4.73 -0.50
N GLY A 132 -15.03 3.77 -1.30
CA GLY A 132 -13.77 3.89 -2.04
C GLY A 132 -12.50 3.65 -1.22
N ILE A 133 -12.58 3.62 0.11
CA ILE A 133 -11.45 3.41 1.01
C ILE A 133 -11.14 1.91 1.12
N CYS A 134 -9.86 1.56 0.97
CA CYS A 134 -9.35 0.20 1.13
C CYS A 134 -8.97 -0.10 2.58
N TYR A 135 -9.68 -1.03 3.22
CA TYR A 135 -9.38 -1.52 4.55
C TYR A 135 -8.67 -2.87 4.49
N LYS A 136 -7.50 -2.94 5.13
CA LYS A 136 -6.66 -4.14 5.23
C LYS A 136 -6.84 -4.78 6.61
N ASP A 137 -7.45 -5.96 6.65
CA ASP A 137 -7.82 -6.61 7.92
C ASP A 137 -6.67 -7.47 8.47
N LEU A 138 -5.86 -6.94 9.40
CA LEU A 138 -4.71 -7.65 9.97
C LEU A 138 -5.07 -8.96 10.71
N LEU A 139 -6.33 -9.17 11.08
CA LEU A 139 -6.78 -10.45 11.66
C LEU A 139 -6.72 -11.62 10.66
N LEU A 140 -6.64 -11.35 9.36
CA LEU A 140 -6.46 -12.37 8.32
C LEU A 140 -5.15 -13.15 8.45
N LEU A 141 -4.14 -12.54 9.09
CA LEU A 141 -2.83 -13.13 9.26
C LEU A 141 -2.81 -14.23 10.32
N ASP A 142 -3.83 -14.29 11.19
CA ASP A 142 -3.86 -15.22 12.34
C ASP A 142 -2.57 -15.11 13.18
N ARG A 143 -2.18 -13.86 13.49
CA ARG A 143 -1.03 -13.52 14.33
C ARG A 143 -1.45 -12.53 15.42
N PRO A 144 -0.83 -12.56 16.61
CA PRO A 144 -1.13 -11.59 17.66
C PRO A 144 -0.79 -10.16 17.21
N LEU A 145 -1.71 -9.22 17.43
CA LEU A 145 -1.50 -7.82 17.04
C LEU A 145 -0.31 -7.17 17.78
N GLU A 146 0.07 -7.67 18.96
CA GLU A 146 1.27 -7.23 19.70
C GLU A 146 2.60 -7.61 19.03
N ASP A 147 2.54 -8.48 18.02
CA ASP A 147 3.71 -8.88 17.23
C ASP A 147 3.73 -8.27 15.82
N ILE A 148 2.66 -7.56 15.41
CA ILE A 148 2.50 -7.06 14.03
C ILE A 148 2.91 -5.60 13.90
N ILE A 149 3.85 -5.32 13.00
CA ILE A 149 4.14 -3.98 12.47
C ILE A 149 3.57 -3.90 11.06
N PHE A 150 2.77 -2.87 10.78
CA PHE A 150 2.15 -2.66 9.48
C PHE A 150 2.65 -1.36 8.85
N ILE A 151 3.35 -1.47 7.72
CA ILE A 151 3.94 -0.36 6.98
C ILE A 151 3.19 -0.16 5.67
N ASP A 152 2.73 1.06 5.44
CA ASP A 152 1.94 1.48 4.28
C ASP A 152 2.19 2.96 4.03
N ASN A 153 2.14 3.41 2.78
CA ASN A 153 2.27 4.82 2.44
C ASN A 153 0.93 5.58 2.42
N ASN A 154 -0.19 4.86 2.57
CA ASN A 154 -1.53 5.45 2.65
C ASN A 154 -2.01 5.52 4.11
N PRO A 155 -2.25 6.72 4.67
CA PRO A 155 -2.74 6.85 6.05
C PRO A 155 -4.08 6.16 6.29
N ASN A 156 -4.94 6.06 5.26
CA ASN A 156 -6.25 5.41 5.35
C ASN A 156 -6.14 3.90 5.59
N ALA A 157 -5.02 3.28 5.25
CA ALA A 157 -4.80 1.85 5.50
C ALA A 157 -4.81 1.52 7.00
N PHE A 158 -4.42 2.47 7.86
CA PHE A 158 -4.28 2.26 9.30
C PHE A 158 -5.56 2.51 10.11
N ILE A 159 -6.68 2.91 9.48
CA ILE A 159 -7.89 3.33 10.21
C ILE A 159 -8.33 2.30 11.27
N LYS A 160 -8.28 1.00 10.95
CA LYS A 160 -8.65 -0.10 11.86
C LYS A 160 -7.54 -0.48 12.85
N TYR A 161 -6.28 -0.23 12.52
CA TYR A 161 -5.10 -0.71 13.25
C TYR A 161 -4.06 0.38 13.51
N LYS A 162 -4.50 1.56 13.96
CA LYS A 162 -3.64 2.74 14.15
C LYS A 162 -2.38 2.46 14.97
N ASN A 163 -2.51 1.67 16.05
CA ASN A 163 -1.38 1.37 16.93
C ASN A 163 -0.33 0.42 16.29
N ASN A 164 -0.68 -0.30 15.23
CA ASN A 164 0.22 -1.17 14.48
C ASN A 164 0.89 -0.46 13.31
N GLY A 165 0.34 0.70 12.91
CA GLY A 165 0.70 1.40 11.69
C GLY A 165 2.00 2.18 11.79
N LEU A 166 2.77 2.15 10.71
CA LEU A 166 3.89 3.04 10.45
C LEU A 166 3.76 3.59 9.03
N LEU A 167 3.45 4.89 8.94
CA LEU A 167 3.39 5.59 7.66
C LEU A 167 4.80 5.75 7.08
N ILE A 168 5.04 5.17 5.90
CA ILE A 168 6.26 5.36 5.13
C ILE A 168 6.03 6.42 4.03
N PRO A 169 7.04 7.23 3.68
CA PRO A 169 6.92 8.13 2.53
C PRO A 169 6.71 7.35 1.23
N SER A 170 5.82 7.84 0.37
CA SER A 170 5.60 7.27 -0.96
C SER A 170 6.88 7.30 -1.80
N PHE A 171 7.18 6.18 -2.44
CA PHE A 171 8.24 6.06 -3.44
C PHE A 171 7.68 6.34 -4.82
N LEU A 172 8.15 7.44 -5.41
CA LEU A 172 7.79 7.89 -6.76
C LEU A 172 9.10 8.05 -7.54
N ASP A 173 9.72 6.92 -7.92
CA ASP A 173 10.86 6.81 -8.84
C ASP A 173 12.25 7.40 -8.47
N SER A 174 12.39 8.07 -7.32
CA SER A 174 13.66 8.69 -6.89
C SER A 174 14.78 7.70 -6.54
N ASP A 175 15.92 7.75 -7.25
CA ASP A 175 17.09 6.90 -6.97
C ASP A 175 17.84 7.25 -5.67
N ASP A 176 17.69 8.49 -5.19
CA ASP A 176 18.25 8.95 -3.91
C ASP A 176 17.38 8.55 -2.70
N ASP A 177 16.29 7.80 -2.90
CA ASP A 177 15.47 7.28 -1.78
C ASP A 177 16.27 6.27 -0.95
N ASP A 178 16.29 6.46 0.37
CA ASP A 178 16.95 5.59 1.32
C ASP A 178 16.00 5.09 2.43
N CYS A 179 14.68 5.23 2.23
CA CYS A 179 13.69 5.00 3.28
C CYS A 179 13.72 3.55 3.79
N LEU A 180 13.85 2.58 2.88
CA LEU A 180 13.97 1.16 3.26
C LEU A 180 15.26 0.87 4.02
N LEU A 181 16.37 1.53 3.66
CA LEU A 181 17.64 1.40 4.37
C LEU A 181 17.55 1.93 5.79
N ARG A 182 16.95 3.12 5.98
CA ARG A 182 16.76 3.75 7.30
C ARG A 182 15.80 2.97 8.20
N LEU A 183 14.87 2.20 7.64
CA LEU A 183 13.96 1.36 8.42
C LEU A 183 14.64 0.16 9.11
N ILE A 184 15.70 -0.39 8.51
CA ILE A 184 16.37 -1.61 9.01
C ILE A 184 16.77 -1.51 10.49
N PRO A 185 17.52 -0.49 10.94
CA PRO A 185 17.94 -0.42 12.34
C PRO A 185 16.78 -0.19 13.31
N PHE A 186 15.72 0.51 12.89
CA PHE A 186 14.49 0.65 13.67
C PHE A 186 13.77 -0.70 13.82
N LEU A 187 13.61 -1.47 12.74
CA LEU A 187 13.00 -2.79 12.79
C LEU A 187 13.81 -3.76 13.68
N LYS A 188 15.14 -3.69 13.68
CA LYS A 188 15.98 -4.47 14.62
C LYS A 188 15.77 -4.08 16.09
N TYR A 189 15.49 -2.80 16.35
CA TYR A 189 15.10 -2.32 17.68
C TYR A 189 13.72 -2.88 18.09
N MET A 190 12.76 -2.86 17.16
CA MET A 190 11.39 -3.34 17.39
C MET A 190 11.29 -4.85 17.62
N ALA A 191 12.16 -5.64 16.98
CA ALA A 191 12.19 -7.09 17.12
C ALA A 191 12.36 -7.56 18.58
N LYS A 192 12.97 -6.72 19.43
CA LYS A 192 13.24 -7.00 20.85
C LYS A 192 12.09 -6.62 21.78
N LYS A 193 11.02 -6.00 21.26
CA LYS A 193 9.89 -5.53 22.07
C LYS A 193 8.94 -6.68 22.38
N LYS A 194 8.39 -6.67 23.59
CA LYS A 194 7.33 -7.62 23.97
C LYS A 194 6.05 -7.33 23.18
N ASP A 195 5.58 -6.08 23.23
CA ASP A 195 4.51 -5.55 22.38
C ASP A 195 5.09 -4.43 21.50
N VAL A 196 4.91 -4.56 20.19
CA VAL A 196 5.40 -3.58 19.19
C VAL A 196 4.52 -2.33 19.11
N ARG A 197 3.38 -2.30 19.81
CA ARG A 197 2.44 -1.19 19.78
C ARG A 197 2.62 -0.22 20.96
N PRO A 198 2.27 1.06 20.80
CA PRO A 198 2.01 1.74 19.52
C PRO A 198 3.31 1.96 18.74
N VAL A 199 3.34 1.57 17.46
CA VAL A 199 4.57 1.62 16.64
C VAL A 199 5.10 3.05 16.51
N GLU A 200 4.21 4.04 16.34
CA GLU A 200 4.60 5.46 16.26
C GLU A 200 5.30 5.95 17.55
N GLN A 201 4.87 5.50 18.72
CA GLN A 201 5.52 5.88 19.97
C GLN A 201 6.90 5.24 20.11
N HIS A 202 7.05 3.99 19.69
CA HIS A 202 8.37 3.34 19.66
C HIS A 202 9.31 4.03 18.68
N LEU A 203 8.79 4.51 17.54
CA LEU A 203 9.58 5.29 16.58
C LEU A 203 10.11 6.58 17.22
N LYS A 204 9.24 7.38 17.84
CA LYS A 204 9.66 8.62 18.53
C LYS A 204 10.74 8.33 19.57
N ASN A 205 10.54 7.32 20.41
CA ASN A 205 11.52 6.92 21.42
C ASN A 205 12.87 6.49 20.80
N TYR A 206 12.83 5.80 19.65
CA TYR A 206 14.02 5.37 18.92
C TYR A 206 14.78 6.57 18.33
N GLU A 207 14.06 7.52 17.72
CA GLU A 207 14.62 8.74 17.15
C GLU A 207 15.26 9.62 18.24
N ASP A 208 14.56 9.81 19.36
CA ASP A 208 15.04 10.56 20.52
C ASP A 208 16.31 9.95 21.13
N SER A 209 16.36 8.62 21.22
CA SER A 209 17.51 7.92 21.84
C SER A 209 18.75 7.91 20.94
N ASN A 210 18.57 7.93 19.62
CA ASN A 210 19.67 7.79 18.65
C ASN A 210 20.04 9.11 17.97
N GLY A 211 19.31 10.20 18.22
CA GLY A 211 19.54 11.50 17.59
C GLY A 211 19.40 11.47 16.07
N THR A 212 18.63 10.53 15.53
CA THR A 212 18.47 10.30 14.08
C THR A 212 16.99 10.22 13.74
N VAL A 213 16.56 10.96 12.72
CA VAL A 213 15.19 10.92 12.23
C VAL A 213 15.06 9.84 11.15
N VAL A 214 14.15 8.89 11.35
CA VAL A 214 13.92 7.79 10.40
C VAL A 214 13.15 8.28 9.19
N PHE A 215 12.22 9.23 9.34
CA PHE A 215 11.51 9.90 8.24
C PHE A 215 11.27 11.38 8.59
N SER A 216 11.69 12.31 7.74
CA SER A 216 11.52 13.73 8.04
C SER A 216 10.05 14.17 7.99
N GLU A 217 9.68 15.20 8.75
CA GLU A 217 8.32 15.79 8.67
C GLU A 217 7.98 16.29 7.27
N THR A 218 8.97 16.72 6.48
CA THR A 218 8.79 17.08 5.07
C THR A 218 8.35 15.88 4.22
N GLN A 219 8.90 14.69 4.49
CA GLN A 219 8.50 13.44 3.82
C GLN A 219 7.10 12.98 4.24
N LYS A 220 6.66 13.33 5.47
CA LYS A 220 5.30 13.04 6.00
C LYS A 220 4.24 14.09 5.62
N SER A 221 4.63 15.35 5.42
CA SER A 221 3.71 16.48 5.15
C SER A 221 3.37 16.66 3.67
N ILE A 222 4.24 16.18 2.76
CA ILE A 222 3.90 16.01 1.34
C ILE A 222 2.69 15.08 1.17
N GLN A 223 2.39 14.20 2.15
CA GLN A 223 1.20 13.33 2.17
C GLN A 223 -0.08 13.99 2.73
N LEU A 224 0.00 14.95 3.67
CA LEU A 224 -1.19 15.50 4.35
C LEU A 224 -1.87 16.66 3.60
N ASN A 225 -1.12 17.47 2.85
CA ASN A 225 -1.66 18.60 2.09
C ASN A 225 -2.28 18.18 0.73
N GLN A 226 -2.48 16.88 0.55
CA GLN A 226 -2.89 16.27 -0.72
C GLN A 226 -4.33 15.73 -0.72
N GLU A 227 -5.06 15.81 0.39
CA GLU A 227 -6.45 15.34 0.47
C GLU A 227 -7.38 16.43 1.04
N GLU A 228 -7.87 17.33 0.17
CA GLU A 228 -9.15 18.02 0.38
C GLU A 228 -10.27 17.14 -0.24
N PRO A 229 -11.46 17.05 0.36
CA PRO A 229 -12.54 16.21 -0.16
C PRO A 229 -13.23 16.89 -1.35
N ASP A 230 -13.02 16.36 -2.56
CA ASP A 230 -13.78 16.78 -3.75
C ASP A 230 -15.22 16.24 -3.67
N GLU A 231 -16.19 17.16 -3.68
CA GLU A 231 -17.63 16.89 -3.79
C GLU A 231 -17.97 16.02 -5.02
N ASP A 232 -18.55 14.85 -4.76
CA ASP A 232 -19.21 14.03 -5.78
C ASP A 232 -20.37 14.80 -6.43
N THR A 233 -20.16 15.26 -7.67
CA THR A 233 -21.26 15.61 -8.58
C THR A 233 -21.27 14.68 -9.78
N LEU A 234 -21.82 13.49 -9.57
CA LEU A 234 -22.48 12.72 -10.61
C LEU A 234 -23.97 12.61 -10.26
N SER A 235 -24.72 13.63 -10.66
CA SER A 235 -26.18 13.59 -10.68
C SER A 235 -26.67 12.45 -11.57
N GLU A 236 -27.60 11.65 -11.03
CA GLU A 236 -28.32 10.61 -11.76
C GLU A 236 -29.05 11.20 -12.99
N GLY A 237 -28.63 10.78 -14.18
CA GLY A 237 -29.26 11.13 -15.45
C GLY A 237 -29.20 9.95 -16.41
N LYS A 238 -30.35 9.27 -16.55
CA LYS A 238 -30.68 8.20 -17.51
C LYS A 238 -29.81 8.15 -18.78
N VAL A 239 -29.06 7.06 -18.98
CA VAL A 239 -28.80 6.51 -20.33
C VAL A 239 -28.84 4.99 -20.29
N VAL A 240 -29.71 4.45 -21.13
CA VAL A 240 -29.95 3.03 -21.41
C VAL A 240 -28.74 2.41 -22.12
N LYS A 241 -28.40 1.17 -21.75
CA LYS A 241 -27.27 0.34 -22.20
C LYS A 241 -26.87 0.48 -23.68
N LYS A 242 -25.54 0.48 -23.91
CA LYS A 242 -24.89 -0.49 -24.82
C LYS A 242 -23.64 -1.06 -24.13
N GLU A 243 -23.63 -2.38 -23.95
CA GLU A 243 -22.45 -3.18 -23.60
C GLU A 243 -21.52 -3.20 -24.81
N GLN A 244 -20.44 -2.41 -24.77
CA GLN A 244 -19.17 -2.58 -25.47
C GLN A 244 -18.23 -1.43 -25.06
N ASP A 245 -16.99 -1.81 -24.68
CA ASP A 245 -15.81 -0.98 -24.40
C ASP A 245 -15.63 -0.35 -23.00
N ILE A 246 -15.14 -1.17 -22.05
CA ILE A 246 -14.22 -0.77 -20.97
C ILE A 246 -13.05 -1.76 -20.99
N THR A 247 -11.80 -1.30 -20.88
CA THR A 247 -10.60 -2.14 -20.70
C THR A 247 -10.01 -1.92 -19.31
N ASP A 248 -9.48 -2.98 -18.67
CA ASP A 248 -9.88 -3.28 -17.28
C ASP A 248 -8.82 -3.07 -16.17
N LEU A 249 -7.56 -2.77 -16.47
CA LEU A 249 -6.70 -2.02 -15.52
C LEU A 249 -7.03 -0.51 -15.56
N ASP A 250 -7.58 -0.05 -16.70
CA ASP A 250 -7.56 1.35 -17.16
C ASP A 250 -8.67 2.24 -16.57
N ILE A 251 -9.59 1.71 -15.77
CA ILE A 251 -10.64 2.49 -15.10
C ILE A 251 -10.51 2.53 -13.58
N LYS A 252 -9.72 1.68 -12.92
CA LYS A 252 -9.78 1.55 -11.45
C LYS A 252 -8.53 1.93 -10.66
N HIS A 253 -7.43 2.22 -11.34
CA HIS A 253 -6.48 3.24 -10.85
C HIS A 253 -6.92 4.67 -11.25
N LYS A 254 -7.98 4.86 -12.07
CA LYS A 254 -8.37 6.20 -12.59
C LYS A 254 -8.52 7.17 -11.44
N LYS A 255 -7.60 8.13 -11.42
CA LYS A 255 -7.37 9.02 -10.30
C LYS A 255 -6.90 8.11 -9.13
N THR A 256 -5.63 8.08 -8.77
CA THR A 256 -5.18 8.98 -7.69
C THR A 256 -6.37 9.31 -6.76
N GLN A 257 -6.27 9.13 -5.45
CA GLN A 257 -6.91 10.17 -4.63
C GLN A 257 -6.19 11.50 -5.04
N THR A 258 -6.73 12.12 -6.09
CA THR A 258 -6.79 13.54 -6.42
C THR A 258 -5.56 14.37 -6.85
N GLN A 259 -4.39 13.82 -7.18
CA GLN A 259 -3.16 14.64 -7.07
C GLN A 259 -2.39 15.15 -8.30
N LEU A 260 -2.13 14.36 -9.37
CA LEU A 260 -0.94 14.69 -10.19
C LEU A 260 -1.17 15.52 -11.49
N GLU A 261 -2.36 15.56 -12.07
CA GLU A 261 -2.58 16.31 -13.33
C GLU A 261 -2.76 17.83 -13.15
N THR A 262 -3.19 18.28 -11.97
CA THR A 262 -3.37 19.71 -11.67
C THR A 262 -2.00 20.40 -11.47
N ILE A 263 -1.02 19.70 -10.91
CA ILE A 263 0.33 20.23 -10.63
C ILE A 263 1.10 20.56 -11.92
N GLY A 264 0.96 19.72 -12.97
CA GLY A 264 1.59 19.96 -14.27
C GLY A 264 1.03 21.16 -15.02
N LYS A 265 -0.30 21.36 -14.97
CA LYS A 265 -0.96 22.54 -15.57
C LYS A 265 -0.75 23.82 -14.76
N ILE A 266 -0.61 23.73 -13.44
CA ILE A 266 -0.28 24.88 -12.58
C ILE A 266 1.17 25.33 -12.80
N LYS A 267 2.14 24.40 -12.91
CA LYS A 267 3.55 24.75 -13.20
C LYS A 267 3.75 25.39 -14.59
N SER A 268 3.02 24.96 -15.61
CA SER A 268 3.09 25.58 -16.94
C SER A 268 2.39 26.94 -17.01
N LYS A 269 1.30 27.14 -16.24
CA LYS A 269 0.59 28.43 -16.13
C LYS A 269 1.34 29.44 -15.26
N LEU A 270 2.07 29.01 -14.23
CA LEU A 270 2.95 29.87 -13.44
C LEU A 270 4.18 30.35 -14.24
N ARG A 271 4.76 29.49 -15.11
CA ARG A 271 5.86 29.88 -16.01
C ARG A 271 5.43 30.87 -17.10
N SER A 272 4.20 30.79 -17.61
CA SER A 272 3.71 31.75 -18.60
C SER A 272 3.28 33.08 -17.98
N VAL A 273 2.86 33.11 -16.71
CA VAL A 273 2.54 34.35 -15.99
C VAL A 273 3.81 35.11 -15.57
N THR A 274 4.92 34.43 -15.23
CA THR A 274 6.20 35.11 -14.91
C THR A 274 6.89 35.72 -16.13
N LEU A 275 6.62 35.23 -17.35
CA LEU A 275 7.13 35.79 -18.60
C LEU A 275 6.33 37.01 -19.10
N PHE A 276 5.11 37.23 -18.61
CA PHE A 276 4.29 38.38 -19.01
C PHE A 276 4.38 39.60 -18.07
N GLN A 277 4.94 39.46 -16.86
CA GLN A 277 5.16 40.59 -15.94
C GLN A 277 6.52 41.29 -16.10
N SER A 278 7.46 40.71 -16.85
CA SER A 278 8.78 41.31 -17.11
C SER A 278 8.85 42.16 -18.39
N ALA A 279 7.72 42.37 -19.09
CA ALA A 279 7.66 43.13 -20.35
C ALA A 279 6.90 44.48 -20.28
N GLN A 280 6.49 44.95 -19.08
CA GLN A 280 5.75 46.23 -18.93
C GLN A 280 6.36 47.21 -17.90
N ILE A 281 7.66 47.15 -17.65
CA ILE A 281 8.37 48.24 -16.96
C ILE A 281 9.64 48.56 -17.75
N LYS A 282 9.48 49.40 -18.77
CA LYS A 282 10.50 50.31 -19.29
C LYS A 282 9.80 51.50 -19.94
#